data_AF-A0A1Y3CG24-F1
#
_entry.id   AF-A0A1Y3CG24-F1
#
_cell.length_a   1.000
_cell.length_b   1.000
_cell.length_c   1.000
_cell.angle_alpha   90.00
_cell.angle_beta   90.00
_cell.angle_gamma   90.00
#
_symmetry.space_group_name_H-M   'P 1'
#
loop_
_entity.id
_entity.type
_entity.pdbx_description
1 polymer ?
#
loop_
_entity_poly.entity_id
_entity_poly.type
_entity_poly.pdbx_seq_one_letter_code
_entity_poly.pdbx_strand_id
1 'polypeptide(L)'
;MSYQLIELDIQATDNIQCPHCQQQVINWAEEQYIQPCEHVLFIAMDIGFEYMTDEFEQTMPRCVDDLHAHDDQVNMFAEIAKATYPDYMIFKSDLGVEGYFRYIGFTA
;
A
#
# COMPACT_ATOMS: atom_id res chain seq x y z
N MET A 1 -14.40 -1.33 -11.91
CA MET A 1 -13.66 -1.47 -10.64
C MET A 1 -12.23 -1.11 -10.99
N SER A 2 -11.69 -0.06 -10.40
CA SER A 2 -10.37 0.48 -10.77
C SER A 2 -9.21 -0.35 -10.22
N TYR A 3 -9.49 -1.24 -9.26
CA TYR A 3 -8.48 -2.06 -8.60
C TYR A 3 -8.90 -3.51 -8.41
N GLN A 4 -7.89 -4.37 -8.23
CA GLN A 4 -8.02 -5.76 -7.79
C GLN A 4 -7.41 -5.93 -6.39
N LEU A 5 -8.20 -6.39 -5.41
CA LEU A 5 -7.69 -6.73 -4.08
C LEU A 5 -7.24 -8.20 -4.03
N ILE A 6 -6.02 -8.42 -3.54
CA ILE A 6 -5.44 -9.75 -3.33
C ILE A 6 -5.05 -9.84 -1.85
N GLU A 7 -5.74 -10.70 -1.11
CA GLU A 7 -5.39 -11.00 0.28
C GLU A 7 -4.24 -12.02 0.28
N LEU A 8 -3.13 -11.64 0.91
CA LEU A 8 -1.97 -12.49 1.09
C LEU A 8 -2.11 -13.25 2.41
N ASP A 9 -2.06 -14.57 2.34
CA ASP A 9 -1.98 -15.46 3.50
C ASP A 9 -0.52 -15.59 3.95
N ILE A 10 0.01 -14.50 4.52
CA ILE A 10 1.39 -14.39 4.99
C ILE A 10 1.43 -13.77 6.39
N GLN A 11 2.50 -14.01 7.13
CA GLN A 11 2.74 -13.36 8.42
C GLN A 11 3.23 -11.92 8.23
N ALA A 12 3.04 -11.09 9.25
CA ALA A 12 3.50 -9.71 9.24
C ALA A 12 5.02 -9.57 9.00
N THR A 13 5.80 -10.56 9.42
CA THR A 13 7.26 -10.61 9.28
C THR A 13 7.72 -11.27 7.97
N ASP A 14 6.80 -11.65 7.09
CA ASP A 14 7.16 -12.21 5.79
C ASP A 14 7.50 -11.11 4.79
N ASN A 15 8.43 -11.44 3.89
CA ASN A 15 8.81 -10.57 2.79
C ASN A 15 7.72 -10.56 1.72
N ILE A 16 7.48 -9.39 1.13
CA ILE A 16 6.51 -9.24 0.04
C ILE A 16 7.26 -8.90 -1.23
N GLN A 17 6.99 -9.67 -2.28
CA GLN A 17 7.59 -9.48 -3.59
C GLN A 17 6.62 -8.77 -4.54
N CYS A 18 7.16 -7.93 -5.41
CA CYS A 18 6.42 -7.36 -6.52
C CYS A 18 5.99 -8.48 -7.50
N PRO A 19 4.72 -8.53 -7.94
CA PRO A 19 4.27 -9.54 -8.89
C PRO A 19 4.88 -9.37 -10.30
N HIS A 20 5.42 -8.20 -10.64
CA HIS A 20 5.98 -7.90 -11.97
C HIS A 20 7.47 -8.24 -12.07
N CYS A 21 8.28 -7.71 -11.15
CA CYS A 21 9.74 -7.87 -11.19
C CYS A 21 10.30 -8.84 -10.16
N GLN A 22 9.46 -9.40 -9.27
CA GLN A 22 9.86 -10.31 -8.18
C GLN A 22 10.84 -9.70 -7.15
N GLN A 23 11.10 -8.38 -7.23
CA GLN A 23 11.86 -7.67 -6.22
C GLN A 23 11.11 -7.68 -4.89
N GLN A 24 11.83 -7.87 -3.79
CA GLN A 24 11.27 -7.75 -2.45
C GLN A 24 10.99 -6.28 -2.16
N VAL A 25 9.71 -5.89 -2.20
CA VAL A 25 9.25 -4.54 -1.87
C VAL A 25 9.12 -4.31 -0.38
N ILE A 26 8.89 -5.40 0.35
CA ILE A 26 9.07 -5.51 1.79
C ILE A 26 10.11 -6.59 2.02
N ASN A 27 11.25 -6.20 2.61
CA ASN A 27 12.33 -7.09 2.98
C ASN A 27 12.77 -6.86 4.44
N TRP A 28 12.31 -7.71 5.34
CA TRP A 28 12.64 -7.64 6.76
C TRP A 28 14.10 -7.96 7.10
N ALA A 29 14.89 -8.45 6.14
CA ALA A 29 16.32 -8.68 6.34
C ALA A 29 17.16 -7.40 6.21
N GLU A 30 16.60 -6.34 5.61
CA GLU A 30 17.27 -5.05 5.43
C GLU A 30 16.90 -4.08 6.56
N GLU A 31 17.82 -3.17 6.89
CA GLU A 31 17.57 -2.10 7.88
C GLU A 31 16.43 -1.18 7.43
N GLN A 32 16.43 -0.82 6.14
CA GLN A 32 15.29 -0.19 5.49
C GLN A 32 14.45 -1.27 4.82
N TYR A 33 13.44 -1.75 5.54
CA TYR A 33 12.62 -2.87 5.10
C TYR A 33 11.73 -2.55 3.89
N ILE A 34 11.44 -1.28 3.63
CA ILE A 34 10.68 -0.82 2.47
C ILE A 34 11.62 -0.55 1.29
N GLN A 35 11.40 -1.25 0.19
CA GLN A 35 12.26 -1.23 -1.01
C GLN A 35 11.37 -1.12 -2.27
N PRO A 36 10.67 0.01 -2.48
CA PRO A 36 9.73 0.16 -3.58
C PRO A 36 10.46 0.02 -4.92
N CYS A 37 9.88 -0.74 -5.84
CA CYS A 37 10.32 -0.81 -7.22
C CYS A 37 9.44 0.09 -8.10
N GLU A 38 9.79 0.26 -9.38
CA GLU A 38 9.03 1.09 -10.35
C GLU A 38 7.55 0.73 -10.50
N HIS A 39 7.17 -0.51 -10.18
CA HIS A 39 5.78 -0.97 -10.24
C HIS A 39 4.97 -0.63 -8.98
N VAL A 40 5.61 -0.18 -7.89
CA VAL A 40 4.92 0.13 -6.63
C VAL A 40 4.31 1.52 -6.73
N LEU A 41 3.00 1.60 -6.51
CA LEU A 41 2.27 2.86 -6.49
C LEU A 41 2.23 3.47 -5.09
N PHE A 42 2.02 2.63 -4.08
CA PHE A 42 1.97 3.03 -2.67
C PHE A 42 2.24 1.84 -1.75
N ILE A 43 2.69 2.14 -0.53
CA ILE A 43 2.76 1.23 0.61
C ILE A 43 2.10 1.95 1.78
N ALA A 44 0.99 1.40 2.25
CA ALA A 44 0.17 1.98 3.29
C ALA A 44 -0.13 0.96 4.39
N MET A 45 -0.44 1.45 5.56
CA MET A 45 -1.00 0.72 6.69
C MET A 45 -2.33 1.37 7.05
N ASP A 46 -3.17 0.72 7.86
CA ASP A 46 -4.40 1.37 8.33
C ASP A 46 -4.16 2.68 9.11
N ILE A 47 -2.94 2.90 9.61
CA ILE A 47 -2.54 4.11 10.35
C ILE A 47 -1.87 5.20 9.51
N GLY A 48 -1.61 4.98 8.21
CA GLY A 48 -0.95 5.99 7.37
C GLY A 48 -0.18 5.41 6.18
N PHE A 49 0.53 6.28 5.45
CA PHE A 49 1.33 5.90 4.28
C PHE A 49 2.81 5.86 4.63
N GLU A 50 3.49 4.80 4.22
CA GLU A 50 4.96 4.70 4.33
C GLU A 50 5.63 5.11 3.01
N TYR A 51 4.96 4.91 1.89
CA TYR A 51 5.43 5.28 0.55
C TYR A 51 4.24 5.56 -0.38
N MET A 52 4.39 6.52 -1.27
CA MET A 52 3.43 6.80 -2.33
C MET A 52 4.13 7.51 -3.48
N THR A 53 3.70 7.21 -4.70
CA THR A 53 4.14 7.93 -5.91
C THR A 53 3.26 9.16 -6.16
N ASP A 54 3.87 10.24 -6.66
CA ASP A 54 3.16 11.47 -7.04
C ASP A 54 2.04 11.21 -8.07
N GLU A 55 2.25 10.23 -8.95
CA GLU A 55 1.26 9.83 -9.96
C GLU A 55 0.01 9.23 -9.33
N PHE A 56 0.18 8.36 -8.33
CA PHE A 56 -0.95 7.78 -7.61
C PHE A 56 -1.64 8.84 -6.74
N GLU A 57 -0.87 9.69 -6.05
CA GLU A 57 -1.41 10.77 -5.21
C GLU A 57 -2.39 11.67 -5.95
N GLN A 58 -2.03 12.07 -7.18
CA GLN A 58 -2.87 12.94 -8.01
C GLN A 58 -4.22 12.32 -8.38
N THR A 59 -4.37 11.01 -8.24
CA THR A 59 -5.64 10.31 -8.50
C THR A 59 -6.49 10.11 -7.26
N MET A 60 -5.93 10.38 -6.07
CA MET A 60 -6.63 10.27 -4.80
C MET A 60 -7.58 11.45 -4.56
N PRO A 61 -8.67 11.24 -3.81
CA PRO A 61 -9.63 12.31 -3.50
C PRO A 61 -9.08 13.36 -2.53
N ARG A 62 -8.04 13.03 -1.76
CA ARG A 62 -7.36 13.88 -0.77
C ARG A 62 -5.85 13.72 -0.96
N CYS A 63 -5.08 14.78 -0.75
CA CYS A 63 -3.63 14.68 -0.71
C CYS A 63 -3.16 13.94 0.54
N VAL A 64 -1.94 13.42 0.52
CA VAL A 64 -1.43 12.66 1.67
C VAL A 64 -1.17 13.54 2.89
N ASP A 65 -0.83 14.81 2.70
CA ASP A 65 -0.73 15.77 3.81
C ASP A 65 -2.05 15.90 4.58
N ASP A 66 -3.19 15.95 3.87
CA ASP A 66 -4.52 16.01 4.49
C ASP A 66 -4.91 14.69 5.17
N LEU A 67 -4.46 13.55 4.61
CA LEU A 67 -4.69 12.22 5.18
C LEU A 67 -3.89 12.03 6.48
N HIS A 68 -2.64 12.47 6.52
CA HIS A 68 -1.83 12.46 7.75
C HIS A 68 -2.38 13.41 8.83
N ALA A 69 -2.97 14.55 8.43
CA ALA A 69 -3.55 15.49 9.38
C ALA A 69 -4.84 14.98 10.06
N HIS A 70 -5.47 13.94 9.52
CA HIS A 70 -6.74 13.38 10.00
C HIS A 70 -6.69 11.85 10.09
N ASP A 71 -5.51 11.27 10.30
CA ASP A 71 -5.25 9.82 10.32
C ASP A 71 -6.11 9.07 11.37
N ASP A 72 -6.57 9.77 12.40
CA ASP A 72 -7.50 9.32 13.43
C ASP A 72 -8.97 9.20 12.96
N GLN A 73 -9.31 9.81 11.83
CA GLN A 73 -10.69 9.95 11.31
C GLN A 73 -10.89 9.33 9.93
N VAL A 74 -9.81 9.05 9.18
CA VAL A 74 -9.91 8.53 7.81
C VAL A 74 -9.50 7.06 7.75
N ASN A 75 -10.29 6.26 7.01
CA ASN A 75 -9.93 4.89 6.72
C ASN A 75 -9.03 4.85 5.46
N MET A 76 -7.75 4.54 5.63
CA MET A 76 -6.76 4.59 4.55
C MET A 76 -7.17 3.71 3.35
N PHE A 77 -7.60 2.48 3.60
CA PHE A 77 -8.06 1.59 2.53
C PHE A 77 -9.25 2.16 1.76
N ALA A 78 -10.21 2.78 2.46
CA ALA A 78 -11.37 3.39 1.82
C ALA A 78 -10.98 4.58 0.93
N GLU A 79 -9.94 5.33 1.27
CA GLU A 79 -9.43 6.43 0.43
C GLU A 79 -8.66 5.91 -0.78
N ILE A 80 -7.80 4.91 -0.58
CA ILE A 80 -7.10 4.20 -1.66
C ILE A 80 -8.09 3.60 -2.64
N ALA A 81 -9.17 2.98 -2.15
CA ALA A 81 -10.20 2.35 -2.99
C ALA A 81 -11.05 3.36 -3.79
N LYS A 82 -11.01 4.65 -3.45
CA LYS A 82 -11.67 5.74 -4.19
C LYS A 82 -10.76 6.39 -5.23
N ALA A 83 -9.48 6.03 -5.28
CA ALA A 83 -8.55 6.58 -6.26
C ALA A 83 -9.04 6.31 -7.69
N THR A 84 -8.77 7.26 -8.58
CA THR A 84 -9.16 7.18 -10.00
C THR A 84 -8.05 6.61 -10.89
N TYR A 85 -6.97 6.09 -10.29
CA TYR A 85 -5.87 5.45 -11.01
C TYR A 85 -6.38 4.29 -11.88
N PRO A 86 -5.97 4.19 -13.15
CA PRO A 86 -6.42 3.13 -14.04
C PRO A 86 -5.79 1.79 -13.64
N ASP A 87 -6.63 0.76 -13.46
CA ASP A 87 -6.26 -0.66 -13.31
C ASP A 87 -4.99 -0.92 -12.48
N TYR A 88 -5.16 -1.09 -11.17
CA TYR A 88 -4.06 -1.40 -10.24
C TYR A 88 -4.40 -2.57 -9.31
N MET A 89 -3.37 -3.21 -8.74
CA MET A 89 -3.52 -4.29 -7.78
C MET A 89 -3.22 -3.78 -6.37
N ILE A 90 -3.97 -4.26 -5.39
CA ILE A 90 -3.74 -4.00 -3.97
C ILE A 90 -3.48 -5.34 -3.29
N PHE A 91 -2.27 -5.51 -2.76
CA PHE A 91 -1.95 -6.63 -1.89
C PHE A 91 -2.27 -6.24 -0.46
N LYS A 92 -3.10 -7.04 0.22
CA LYS A 92 -3.46 -6.86 1.62
C LYS A 92 -2.84 -7.97 2.46
N SER A 93 -2.06 -7.61 3.46
CA SER A 93 -1.46 -8.56 4.41
C SER A 93 -1.70 -8.11 5.85
N ASP A 94 -1.51 -9.04 6.79
CA ASP A 94 -1.57 -8.74 8.22
C ASP A 94 -0.40 -7.82 8.63
N LEU A 95 -0.64 -6.90 9.58
CA LEU A 95 0.39 -6.00 10.12
C LEU A 95 1.05 -6.53 11.41
N GLY A 96 0.57 -7.64 11.95
CA GLY A 96 1.01 -8.26 13.20
C GLY A 96 0.30 -7.69 14.44
N VAL A 97 -0.67 -6.81 14.21
CA VAL A 97 -1.51 -6.18 15.23
C VAL A 97 -2.96 -6.48 14.88
N GLU A 98 -3.71 -6.98 15.86
CA GLU A 98 -5.10 -7.39 15.65
C GLU A 98 -5.95 -6.26 15.06
N GLY A 99 -6.56 -6.52 13.91
CA GLY A 99 -7.42 -5.57 13.21
C GLY A 99 -6.68 -4.54 12.34
N TYR A 100 -5.36 -4.64 12.20
CA TYR A 100 -4.56 -3.78 11.34
C TYR A 100 -3.94 -4.56 10.18
N PHE A 101 -3.95 -3.95 9.02
CA PHE A 101 -3.47 -4.49 7.77
C PHE A 101 -2.48 -3.54 7.10
N ARG A 102 -1.67 -4.13 6.23
CA ARG A 102 -0.82 -3.45 5.28
C ARG A 102 -1.40 -3.59 3.89
N TYR A 103 -1.33 -2.51 3.11
CA TYR A 103 -1.79 -2.42 1.74
C TYR A 103 -0.64 -1.99 0.85
N ILE A 104 -0.38 -2.74 -0.22
CA ILE A 104 0.65 -2.41 -1.20
C ILE A 104 0.01 -2.32 -2.57
N GLY A 105 0.12 -1.15 -3.19
CA GLY A 105 -0.39 -0.88 -4.53
C GLY A 105 0.65 -1.19 -5.59
N PHE A 106 0.24 -1.91 -6.64
CA PHE A 106 1.05 -2.14 -7.83
C PHE A 106 0.29 -1.71 -9.09
N THR A 107 1.00 -1.19 -10.09
CA THR A 107 0.48 -1.05 -11.46
C THR A 107 0.01 -2.40 -12.01
N ALA A 108 -1.04 -2.48 -12.82
CA ALA A 108 -1.44 -3.75 -13.48
C ALA A 108 -0.51 -4.17 -14.63
#